data_AF-A0A3D0RVL1-F1
#
_entry.id   AF-A0A3D0RVL1-F1
#
_cell.length_a   1.000
_cell.length_b   1.000
_cell.length_c   1.000
_cell.angle_alpha   90.00
_cell.angle_beta   90.00
_cell.angle_gamma   90.00
#
_symmetry.space_group_name_H-M   'P 1'
#
loop_
_entity.id
_entity.type
_entity.pdbx_description
1 polymer ?
#
loop_
_entity_poly.entity_id
_entity_poly.type
_entity_poly.pdbx_seq_one_letter_code
_entity_poly.pdbx_strand_id
1 'polypeptide(L)'
;GLAPPPPGRGNAGSASVDPAVEREVQELRARLKAHPCHVCPDREDHDRWAQRWFKLDRDAATLRRRVENRTNTVARQFDRVCEVLTALGYLATHDGEVKVTGQGRRLMRLYSELDLVAAECLRTGLWDELTVPELAAVLSVLVFEARRPDDASPPRVPGGQVRDVIKEMVKLWGQLDALEREHHLDFLRQPDAGFAWAAYRWAEGDELDDVLEVVELAAGDFVRWMKQLLDLAGQVADASGDGPLRETARGVVTAVRRGVVAYSGLGDED
;
A
#
# COMPACT_ATOMS: atom_id res chain seq x y z
N GLY A 1 -64.23 -13.60 -13.42
CA GLY A 1 -64.98 -12.35 -13.63
C GLY A 1 -64.02 -11.19 -13.51
N LEU A 2 -63.82 -10.48 -14.61
CA LEU A 2 -63.35 -9.10 -14.78
C LEU A 2 -63.09 -8.95 -16.29
N ALA A 3 -64.05 -8.35 -17.00
CA ALA A 3 -63.99 -8.16 -18.44
C ALA A 3 -63.01 -7.03 -18.81
N PRO A 4 -62.31 -7.11 -19.95
CA PRO A 4 -61.48 -6.02 -20.44
C PRO A 4 -62.34 -4.84 -20.90
N PRO A 5 -61.84 -3.59 -20.80
CA PRO A 5 -62.56 -2.40 -21.23
C PRO A 5 -62.69 -2.36 -22.78
N PRO A 6 -63.71 -1.66 -23.32
CA PRO A 6 -63.95 -1.61 -24.76
C PRO A 6 -62.87 -0.78 -25.47
N PRO A 7 -62.61 -1.05 -26.77
CA PRO A 7 -61.66 -0.26 -27.55
C PRO A 7 -62.25 1.13 -27.81
N GLY A 8 -61.63 2.15 -27.25
CA GLY A 8 -61.94 3.55 -27.54
C GLY A 8 -61.65 3.86 -29.01
N ARG A 9 -62.70 4.17 -29.77
CA ARG A 9 -62.61 4.68 -31.14
C ARG A 9 -62.02 6.09 -31.14
N GLY A 10 -60.88 6.24 -31.83
CA GLY A 10 -60.40 7.39 -32.59
C GLY A 10 -60.58 8.81 -32.03
N ASN A 11 -59.45 9.47 -31.75
CA ASN A 11 -59.22 10.79 -32.34
C ASN A 11 -57.71 11.06 -32.45
N ALA A 12 -57.18 10.94 -33.66
CA ALA A 12 -55.87 11.51 -34.02
C ALA A 12 -56.06 13.03 -34.18
N GLY A 13 -56.23 13.72 -33.05
CA GLY A 13 -56.22 15.18 -32.97
C GLY A 13 -54.81 15.62 -32.61
N SER A 14 -54.16 16.35 -33.52
CA SER A 14 -52.88 17.02 -33.28
C SER A 14 -52.93 17.81 -31.97
N ALA A 15 -52.13 17.42 -30.98
CA ALA A 15 -51.86 18.28 -29.84
C ALA A 15 -51.30 19.61 -30.37
N SER A 16 -52.05 20.70 -30.19
CA SER A 16 -51.60 22.05 -30.56
C SER A 16 -50.32 22.36 -29.78
N VAL A 17 -49.21 22.52 -30.48
CA VAL A 17 -47.93 22.97 -29.89
C VAL A 17 -48.16 24.34 -29.23
N ASP A 18 -47.62 24.53 -28.04
CA ASP A 18 -47.72 25.80 -27.30
C ASP A 18 -47.27 26.98 -28.18
N PRO A 19 -48.08 28.05 -28.33
CA PRO A 19 -47.71 29.24 -29.11
C PRO A 19 -46.37 29.86 -28.73
N ALA A 20 -45.90 29.71 -27.49
CA ALA A 20 -44.58 30.15 -27.07
C ALA A 20 -43.46 29.29 -27.68
N VAL A 21 -43.64 27.97 -27.68
CA VAL A 21 -42.71 27.02 -28.32
C VAL A 21 -42.69 27.22 -29.84
N GLU A 22 -43.84 27.48 -30.46
CA GLU A 22 -43.94 27.79 -31.88
C GLU A 22 -43.10 29.02 -32.25
N ARG A 23 -43.17 30.09 -31.46
CA ARG A 23 -42.35 31.31 -31.65
C ARG A 23 -40.86 31.03 -31.48
N GLU A 24 -40.47 30.32 -30.43
CA GLU A 24 -39.07 29.96 -30.19
C GLU A 24 -38.50 29.11 -31.34
N VAL A 25 -39.27 28.15 -31.86
CA VAL A 25 -38.89 27.34 -33.02
C VAL A 25 -38.71 28.20 -34.26
N GLN A 26 -39.59 29.18 -34.50
CA GLN A 26 -39.45 30.09 -35.63
C GLN A 26 -38.21 30.98 -35.52
N GLU A 27 -37.91 31.49 -34.34
CA GLU A 27 -36.69 32.27 -34.07
C GLU A 27 -35.42 31.44 -34.29
N LEU A 28 -35.39 30.21 -33.75
CA LEU A 28 -34.26 29.30 -33.96
C LEU A 28 -34.07 28.93 -35.43
N ARG A 29 -35.17 28.73 -36.19
CA ARG A 29 -35.12 28.49 -37.64
C ARG A 29 -34.59 29.71 -38.40
N ALA A 30 -35.00 30.92 -38.03
CA ALA A 30 -34.51 32.14 -38.64
C ALA A 30 -33.00 32.32 -38.39
N ARG A 31 -32.55 32.05 -37.16
CA ARG A 31 -31.13 32.08 -36.77
C ARG A 31 -30.30 31.02 -37.51
N LEU A 32 -30.83 29.81 -37.68
CA LEU A 32 -30.17 28.76 -38.46
C LEU A 32 -30.01 29.13 -39.94
N LYS A 33 -31.02 29.76 -40.54
CA LYS A 33 -30.96 30.24 -41.93
C LYS A 33 -29.97 31.39 -42.12
N ALA A 34 -29.89 32.30 -41.14
CA ALA A 34 -28.97 33.44 -41.14
C ALA A 34 -27.52 33.06 -40.79
N HIS A 35 -27.26 31.83 -40.34
CA HIS A 35 -25.93 31.40 -39.92
C HIS A 35 -24.97 31.34 -41.13
N PRO A 36 -23.72 31.83 -41.01
CA PRO A 36 -22.76 31.86 -42.12
C PRO A 36 -22.49 30.49 -42.77
N CYS A 37 -22.57 29.41 -42.00
CA CYS A 37 -22.41 28.04 -42.53
C CYS A 37 -23.68 27.44 -43.16
N HIS A 38 -24.83 28.15 -43.20
CA HIS A 38 -26.08 27.60 -43.73
C HIS A 38 -25.98 27.24 -45.22
N VAL A 39 -25.24 28.05 -45.98
CA VAL A 39 -25.01 27.89 -47.43
C VAL A 39 -23.60 27.39 -47.76
N CYS A 40 -22.81 26.99 -46.77
CA CYS A 40 -21.44 26.54 -46.96
C CYS A 40 -21.42 25.11 -47.56
N PRO A 41 -20.69 24.86 -48.66
CA PRO A 41 -20.58 23.52 -49.25
C PRO A 41 -19.85 22.54 -48.32
N ASP A 42 -18.92 23.03 -47.50
CA ASP A 42 -18.12 22.22 -46.57
C ASP A 42 -18.75 22.11 -45.16
N ARG A 43 -20.03 22.45 -45.02
CA ARG A 43 -20.73 22.50 -43.71
C ARG A 43 -20.61 21.18 -42.93
N GLU A 44 -20.75 20.05 -43.61
CA GLU A 44 -20.66 18.73 -42.98
C GLU A 44 -19.24 18.43 -42.46
N ASP A 45 -18.21 18.90 -43.16
CA ASP A 45 -16.83 18.76 -42.71
C ASP A 45 -16.55 19.69 -41.52
N HIS A 46 -17.02 20.94 -41.56
CA HIS A 46 -16.95 21.86 -40.42
C HIS A 46 -17.67 21.29 -39.17
N ASP A 47 -18.87 20.73 -39.33
CA ASP A 47 -19.62 20.10 -38.24
C ASP A 47 -18.86 18.88 -37.68
N ARG A 48 -18.30 18.02 -38.55
CA ARG A 48 -17.48 16.89 -38.12
C ARG A 48 -16.25 17.32 -37.31
N TRP A 49 -15.54 18.35 -37.76
CA TRP A 49 -14.40 18.90 -37.04
C TRP A 49 -14.81 19.57 -35.73
N ALA A 50 -15.91 20.31 -35.71
CA ALA A 50 -16.45 20.93 -34.50
C ALA A 50 -16.88 19.87 -33.47
N GLN A 51 -17.60 18.83 -33.88
CA GLN A 51 -17.99 17.71 -33.02
C GLN A 51 -16.76 16.98 -32.47
N ARG A 52 -15.74 16.75 -33.31
CA ARG A 52 -14.46 16.18 -32.87
C ARG A 52 -13.76 17.08 -31.86
N TRP A 53 -13.75 18.40 -32.09
CA TRP A 53 -13.17 19.37 -31.17
C TRP A 53 -13.91 19.37 -29.82
N PHE A 54 -15.24 19.48 -29.81
CA PHE A 54 -16.03 19.46 -28.57
C PHE A 54 -15.87 18.14 -27.80
N LYS A 55 -15.74 17.01 -28.50
CA LYS A 55 -15.44 15.72 -27.88
C LYS A 55 -14.05 15.74 -27.23
N LEU A 56 -13.01 16.11 -27.99
CA LEU A 56 -11.64 16.17 -27.49
C LEU A 56 -11.47 17.17 -26.34
N ASP A 57 -12.16 18.31 -26.38
CA ASP A 57 -12.13 19.30 -25.31
C ASP A 57 -12.77 18.76 -24.02
N ARG A 58 -13.92 18.09 -24.11
CA ARG A 58 -14.55 17.39 -22.98
C ARG A 58 -13.67 16.27 -22.42
N ASP A 59 -13.04 15.49 -23.30
CA ASP A 59 -12.13 14.42 -22.90
C ASP A 59 -10.89 15.00 -22.20
N ALA A 60 -10.31 16.09 -22.73
CA ALA A 60 -9.20 16.80 -22.13
C ALA A 60 -9.57 17.42 -20.77
N ALA A 61 -10.73 18.05 -20.64
CA ALA A 61 -11.22 18.59 -19.38
C ALA A 61 -11.43 17.48 -18.33
N THR A 62 -11.92 16.32 -18.74
CA THR A 62 -12.07 15.14 -17.87
C THR A 62 -10.71 14.63 -17.40
N LEU A 63 -9.73 14.52 -18.30
CA LEU A 63 -8.37 14.11 -17.96
C LEU A 63 -7.70 15.10 -17.00
N ARG A 64 -7.82 16.41 -17.24
CA ARG A 64 -7.29 17.46 -16.34
C ARG A 64 -7.86 17.32 -14.93
N ARG A 65 -9.18 17.20 -14.80
CA ARG A 65 -9.84 16.99 -13.48
C ARG A 65 -9.35 15.72 -12.78
N ARG A 66 -9.13 14.62 -13.52
CA ARG A 66 -8.57 13.39 -12.91
C ARG A 66 -7.15 13.59 -12.40
N VAL A 67 -6.31 14.30 -13.15
CA VAL A 67 -4.94 14.62 -12.72
C VAL A 67 -4.99 15.50 -11.48
N GLU A 68 -5.74 16.60 -11.50
CA GLU A 68 -5.90 17.52 -10.36
C GLU A 68 -6.40 16.79 -9.11
N ASN A 69 -7.43 15.95 -9.24
CA ASN A 69 -7.97 15.18 -8.12
C ASN A 69 -6.93 14.21 -7.56
N ARG A 70 -6.21 13.48 -8.42
CA ARG A 70 -5.19 12.51 -7.99
C ARG A 70 -3.99 13.20 -7.34
N THR A 71 -3.51 14.32 -7.89
CA THR A 71 -2.43 15.11 -7.30
C THR A 71 -2.81 15.64 -5.92
N ASN A 72 -4.04 16.12 -5.76
CA ASN A 72 -4.55 16.58 -4.47
C ASN A 72 -4.68 15.44 -3.44
N THR A 73 -4.95 14.21 -3.86
CA THR A 73 -4.99 13.06 -2.94
C THR A 73 -3.60 12.68 -2.46
N VAL A 74 -2.59 12.66 -3.34
CA VAL A 74 -1.21 12.32 -2.97
C VAL A 74 -0.64 13.35 -1.99
N ALA A 75 -0.84 14.65 -2.24
CA ALA A 75 -0.38 15.70 -1.33
C ALA A 75 -1.00 15.55 0.08
N ARG A 76 -2.32 15.35 0.16
CA ARG A 76 -3.01 15.15 1.45
C ARG A 76 -2.55 13.89 2.18
N GLN A 77 -2.29 12.81 1.45
CA GLN A 77 -1.79 11.57 2.06
C GLN A 77 -0.36 11.77 2.59
N PHE A 78 0.48 12.48 1.84
CA PHE A 78 1.82 12.86 2.29
C PHE A 78 1.78 13.72 3.55
N ASP A 79 0.89 14.73 3.59
CA ASP A 79 0.72 15.59 4.77
C ASP A 79 0.33 14.77 6.02
N ARG A 80 -0.60 13.82 5.88
CA ARG A 80 -0.99 12.91 6.98
C ARG A 80 0.16 12.02 7.45
N VAL A 81 0.99 11.53 6.53
CA VAL A 81 2.20 10.77 6.89
C VAL A 81 3.16 11.67 7.68
N CYS A 82 3.35 12.92 7.25
CA CYS A 82 4.16 13.88 7.99
C CYS A 82 3.61 14.17 9.38
N GLU A 83 2.29 14.23 9.56
CA GLU A 83 1.66 14.39 10.87
C GLU A 83 1.96 13.19 11.79
N VAL A 84 1.78 11.96 11.33
CA VAL A 84 2.11 10.74 12.10
C VAL A 84 3.60 10.72 12.47
N LEU A 85 4.48 10.97 11.50
CA LEU A 85 5.93 11.00 11.74
C LEU A 85 6.34 12.15 12.68
N THR A 86 5.61 13.26 12.69
CA THR A 86 5.82 14.35 13.65
C THR A 86 5.35 13.96 15.05
N ALA A 87 4.18 13.32 15.17
CA ALA A 87 3.63 12.85 16.44
C ALA A 87 4.55 11.82 17.12
N LEU A 88 5.21 10.98 16.34
CA LEU A 88 6.18 9.99 16.81
C LEU A 88 7.60 10.56 17.01
N GLY A 89 7.85 11.82 16.63
CA GLY A 89 9.14 12.49 16.79
C GLY A 89 10.21 12.11 15.75
N TYR A 90 9.81 11.51 14.62
CA TYR A 90 10.68 11.30 13.45
C TYR A 90 10.89 12.60 12.65
N LEU A 91 9.91 13.50 12.69
CA LEU A 91 9.98 14.85 12.15
C LEU A 91 9.80 15.87 13.29
N ALA A 92 10.40 17.04 13.14
CA ALA A 92 10.24 18.15 14.08
C ALA A 92 10.24 19.49 13.34
N THR A 93 9.34 20.39 13.76
CA THR A 93 9.27 21.74 13.19
C THR A 93 10.18 22.68 13.96
N HIS A 94 11.11 23.32 13.25
CA HIS A 94 12.01 24.34 13.78
C HIS A 94 11.92 25.57 12.89
N ASP A 95 11.59 26.74 13.46
CA ASP A 95 11.46 28.01 12.73
C ASP A 95 10.46 27.96 11.55
N GLY A 96 9.41 27.15 11.68
CA GLY A 96 8.41 26.96 10.62
C GLY A 96 8.83 25.97 9.52
N GLU A 97 10.02 25.37 9.60
CA GLU A 97 10.50 24.36 8.67
C GLU A 97 10.47 22.96 9.30
N VAL A 98 9.92 21.99 8.58
CA VAL A 98 9.94 20.57 8.98
C VAL A 98 11.34 20.00 8.74
N LYS A 99 11.95 19.41 9.78
CA LYS A 99 13.28 18.79 9.72
C LYS A 99 13.24 17.35 10.22
N VAL A 100 14.04 16.50 9.57
CA VAL A 100 14.22 15.10 9.97
C VAL A 100 15.06 15.02 11.24
N THR A 101 14.55 14.34 12.27
CA THR A 101 15.23 14.16 13.56
C THR A 101 16.31 13.09 13.49
N GLY A 102 17.07 12.92 14.57
CA GLY A 102 18.01 11.78 14.69
C GLY A 102 17.30 10.43 14.53
N GLN A 103 16.09 10.29 15.09
CA GLN A 103 15.26 9.09 14.92
C GLN A 103 14.76 8.95 13.49
N GLY A 104 14.34 10.06 12.86
CA GLY A 104 13.97 10.09 11.44
C GLY A 104 15.06 9.53 10.53
N ARG A 105 16.32 9.90 10.78
CA ARG A 105 17.46 9.38 10.00
C ARG A 105 17.74 7.90 10.23
N ARG A 106 17.35 7.33 11.37
CA ARG A 106 17.45 5.88 11.62
C ARG A 106 16.33 5.14 10.86
N LEU A 107 15.10 5.65 10.92
CA LEU A 107 13.97 5.10 10.16
C LEU A 107 14.28 5.06 8.65
N MET A 108 14.91 6.11 8.09
CA MET A 108 15.32 6.15 6.67
C MET A 108 16.27 5.02 6.23
N ARG A 109 16.83 4.23 7.16
CA ARG A 109 17.71 3.08 6.85
C ARG A 109 16.95 1.76 6.78
N LEU A 110 15.68 1.76 7.14
CA LEU A 110 14.80 0.60 7.13
C LEU A 110 13.91 0.70 5.87
N TYR A 111 13.88 -0.38 5.10
CA TYR A 111 13.12 -0.50 3.86
C TYR A 111 12.27 -1.76 3.96
N SER A 112 11.11 -1.63 4.61
CA SER A 112 10.13 -2.71 4.74
C SER A 112 8.74 -2.12 4.98
N GLU A 113 7.69 -2.88 4.73
CA GLU A 113 6.31 -2.43 5.01
C GLU A 113 6.05 -2.18 6.50
N LEU A 114 6.83 -2.80 7.38
CA LEU A 114 6.75 -2.65 8.84
C LEU A 114 7.98 -1.90 9.40
N ASP A 115 8.54 -0.99 8.60
CA ASP A 115 9.70 -0.17 8.96
C ASP A 115 9.45 0.68 10.21
N LEU A 116 8.24 1.24 10.37
CA LEU A 116 7.86 2.03 11.53
C LEU A 116 7.80 1.19 12.81
N VAL A 117 7.28 -0.04 12.71
CA VAL A 117 7.31 -1.00 13.83
C VAL A 117 8.75 -1.36 14.17
N ALA A 118 9.59 -1.64 13.18
CA ALA A 118 11.02 -1.92 13.38
C ALA A 118 11.76 -0.74 14.04
N ALA A 119 11.51 0.49 13.58
CA ALA A 119 12.13 1.70 14.11
C ALA A 119 11.72 1.95 15.57
N GLU A 120 10.45 1.73 15.91
CA GLU A 120 9.96 1.85 17.29
C GLU A 120 10.51 0.75 18.21
N CYS A 121 10.70 -0.48 17.71
CA CYS A 121 11.38 -1.54 18.45
C CYS A 121 12.83 -1.16 18.76
N LEU A 122 13.56 -0.59 17.78
CA LEU A 122 14.90 -0.03 17.99
C LEU A 122 14.90 1.12 19.01
N ARG A 123 13.93 2.03 18.91
CA ARG A 123 13.82 3.20 19.79
C ARG A 123 13.57 2.81 21.24
N THR A 124 12.85 1.72 21.46
CA THR A 124 12.49 1.20 22.79
C THR A 124 13.48 0.18 23.34
N GLY A 125 14.52 -0.19 22.57
CA GLY A 125 15.53 -1.17 22.99
C GLY A 125 14.99 -2.60 23.08
N LEU A 126 13.88 -2.90 22.39
CA LEU A 126 13.15 -4.16 22.55
C LEU A 126 13.97 -5.40 22.14
N TRP A 127 15.03 -5.21 21.35
CA TRP A 127 15.87 -6.26 20.80
C TRP A 127 17.25 -6.37 21.46
N ASP A 128 17.58 -5.48 22.41
CA ASP A 128 18.96 -5.29 22.88
C ASP A 128 19.55 -6.53 23.59
N GLU A 129 18.70 -7.34 24.21
CA GLU A 129 19.10 -8.53 24.98
C GLU A 129 18.95 -9.84 24.22
N LEU A 130 18.50 -9.80 22.96
CA LEU A 130 18.27 -11.00 22.17
C LEU A 130 19.58 -11.60 21.66
N THR A 131 19.67 -12.93 21.72
CA THR A 131 20.72 -13.68 21.02
C THR A 131 20.49 -13.70 19.50
N VAL A 132 21.47 -14.19 18.74
CA VAL A 132 21.36 -14.28 17.27
C VAL A 132 20.12 -15.09 16.81
N PRO A 133 19.86 -16.31 17.31
CA PRO A 133 18.67 -17.06 16.89
C PRO A 133 17.35 -16.40 17.31
N GLU A 134 17.33 -15.77 18.49
CA GLU A 134 16.16 -15.06 18.99
C GLU A 134 15.86 -13.81 18.17
N LEU A 135 16.90 -13.03 17.81
CA LEU A 135 16.77 -11.87 16.93
C LEU A 135 16.29 -12.27 15.53
N ALA A 136 16.80 -13.39 14.99
CA ALA A 136 16.33 -13.93 13.72
C ALA A 136 14.82 -14.26 13.78
N ALA A 137 14.37 -14.88 14.88
CA ALA A 137 12.97 -15.20 15.09
C ALA A 137 12.08 -13.96 15.08
N VAL A 138 12.43 -12.92 15.86
CA VAL A 138 11.58 -11.72 15.98
C VAL A 138 11.60 -10.88 14.71
N LEU A 139 12.73 -10.75 14.02
CA LEU A 139 12.81 -10.01 12.76
C LEU A 139 12.01 -10.70 11.65
N SER A 140 11.94 -12.04 11.67
CA SER A 140 11.14 -12.80 10.70
C SER A 140 9.65 -12.44 10.74
N VAL A 141 9.16 -12.00 11.91
CA VAL A 141 7.76 -11.62 12.15
C VAL A 141 7.37 -10.37 11.36
N LEU A 142 8.35 -9.53 11.02
CA LEU A 142 8.16 -8.29 10.26
C LEU A 142 8.23 -8.49 8.75
N VAL A 143 8.86 -9.55 8.28
CA VAL A 143 9.01 -9.83 6.84
C VAL A 143 8.05 -10.89 6.36
N PHE A 144 7.70 -11.86 7.20
CA PHE A 144 6.82 -12.95 6.82
C PHE A 144 5.38 -12.46 6.65
N GLU A 145 4.71 -13.08 5.68
CA GLU A 145 3.28 -12.91 5.44
C GLU A 145 2.71 -14.26 4.97
N ALA A 146 1.87 -14.85 5.81
CA ALA A 146 1.21 -16.08 5.45
C ALA A 146 0.12 -15.84 4.39
N ARG A 147 0.10 -16.70 3.37
CA ARG A 147 -1.07 -16.86 2.49
C ARG A 147 -2.01 -17.88 3.10
N ARG A 148 -2.59 -17.59 4.27
CA ARG A 148 -3.42 -18.55 5.01
C ARG A 148 -4.90 -18.16 5.01
N PRO A 149 -5.82 -19.15 4.95
CA PRO A 149 -7.21 -18.95 5.31
C PRO A 149 -7.35 -18.70 6.81
N ASP A 150 -8.44 -18.03 7.23
CA ASP A 150 -8.67 -17.54 8.60
C ASP A 150 -8.62 -18.63 9.71
N ASP A 151 -8.77 -19.92 9.35
CA ASP A 151 -8.83 -21.06 10.29
C ASP A 151 -7.48 -21.80 10.50
N ALA A 152 -6.34 -21.18 10.16
CA ALA A 152 -5.04 -21.83 10.36
C ALA A 152 -4.65 -21.98 11.84
N SER A 153 -3.99 -23.09 12.17
CA SER A 153 -3.41 -23.32 13.51
C SER A 153 -2.48 -22.16 13.93
N PRO A 154 -2.46 -21.80 15.23
CA PRO A 154 -1.56 -20.76 15.72
C PRO A 154 -0.10 -21.05 15.36
N PRO A 155 0.67 -20.03 14.98
CA PRO A 155 2.05 -20.22 14.59
C PRO A 155 2.90 -20.73 15.77
N ARG A 156 3.84 -21.62 15.47
CA ARG A 156 4.83 -22.07 16.44
C ARG A 156 5.85 -20.94 16.66
N VAL A 157 6.07 -20.59 17.92
CA VAL A 157 7.01 -19.53 18.33
C VAL A 157 7.94 -20.08 19.41
N PRO A 158 9.24 -19.76 19.37
CA PRO A 158 10.15 -20.08 20.47
C PRO A 158 9.63 -19.60 21.82
N GLY A 159 10.02 -20.31 22.89
CA GLY A 159 9.67 -19.93 24.25
C GLY A 159 10.46 -18.72 24.75
N GLY A 160 10.28 -18.39 26.04
CA GLY A 160 11.07 -17.36 26.71
C GLY A 160 10.94 -15.97 26.09
N GLN A 161 12.05 -15.25 26.01
CA GLN A 161 12.10 -13.83 25.65
C GLN A 161 11.57 -13.55 24.24
N VAL A 162 11.71 -14.48 23.29
CA VAL A 162 11.17 -14.35 21.93
C VAL A 162 9.65 -14.15 21.95
N ARG A 163 8.93 -14.93 22.76
CA ARG A 163 7.47 -14.83 22.87
C ARG A 163 7.05 -13.49 23.47
N ASP A 164 7.76 -13.03 24.50
CA ASP A 164 7.47 -11.78 25.18
C ASP A 164 7.75 -10.57 24.27
N VAL A 165 8.85 -10.59 23.53
CA VAL A 165 9.19 -9.56 22.54
C VAL A 165 8.16 -9.53 21.41
N ILE A 166 7.77 -10.66 20.84
CA ILE A 166 6.75 -10.70 19.77
C ILE A 166 5.43 -10.12 20.28
N LYS A 167 5.04 -10.41 21.52
CA LYS A 167 3.83 -9.85 22.12
C LYS A 167 3.92 -8.32 22.25
N GLU A 168 5.05 -7.78 22.70
CA GLU A 168 5.25 -6.33 22.76
C GLU A 168 5.32 -5.69 21.36
N MET A 169 5.89 -6.38 20.36
CA MET A 169 5.86 -5.92 18.96
C MET A 169 4.44 -5.82 18.42
N VAL A 170 3.57 -6.79 18.69
CA VAL A 170 2.15 -6.75 18.28
C VAL A 170 1.40 -5.62 19.00
N LYS A 171 1.70 -5.39 20.28
CA LYS A 171 1.12 -4.27 21.04
C LYS A 171 1.58 -2.92 20.49
N LEU A 172 2.86 -2.78 20.16
CA LEU A 172 3.43 -1.59 19.54
C LEU A 172 2.81 -1.34 18.17
N TRP A 173 2.67 -2.39 17.34
CA TRP A 173 1.93 -2.32 16.09
C TRP A 173 0.49 -1.81 16.30
N GLY A 174 -0.25 -2.33 17.27
CA GLY A 174 -1.62 -1.88 17.53
C GLY A 174 -1.71 -0.41 17.94
N GLN A 175 -0.69 0.13 18.62
CA GLN A 175 -0.60 1.56 18.92
C GLN A 175 -0.34 2.40 17.66
N LEU A 176 0.54 1.92 16.77
CA LEU A 176 0.85 2.58 15.52
C LEU A 176 -0.32 2.53 14.53
N ASP A 177 -0.99 1.39 14.37
CA ASP A 177 -2.21 1.25 13.56
C ASP A 177 -3.33 2.17 14.05
N ALA A 178 -3.52 2.28 15.37
CA ALA A 178 -4.48 3.23 15.94
C ALA A 178 -4.13 4.70 15.60
N LEU A 179 -2.85 5.06 15.67
CA LEU A 179 -2.37 6.39 15.30
C LEU A 179 -2.53 6.67 13.79
N GLU A 180 -2.20 5.70 12.92
CA GLU A 180 -2.43 5.82 11.48
C GLU A 180 -3.91 6.07 11.19
N ARG A 181 -4.81 5.32 11.82
CA ARG A 181 -6.26 5.47 11.64
C ARG A 181 -6.76 6.83 12.12
N GLU A 182 -6.23 7.36 13.22
CA GLU A 182 -6.54 8.72 13.70
C GLU A 182 -6.20 9.78 12.64
N HIS A 183 -5.11 9.58 11.89
CA HIS A 183 -4.71 10.45 10.79
C HIS A 183 -5.28 10.02 9.41
N HIS A 184 -6.27 9.12 9.38
CA HIS A 184 -6.90 8.61 8.15
C HIS A 184 -5.92 7.94 7.18
N LEU A 185 -5.01 7.13 7.72
CA LEU A 185 -4.10 6.22 7.04
C LEU A 185 -4.45 4.77 7.43
N ASP A 186 -4.00 3.82 6.61
CA ASP A 186 -4.24 2.37 6.77
C ASP A 186 -3.14 1.61 6.01
N PHE A 187 -1.90 1.70 6.48
CA PHE A 187 -0.73 1.09 5.81
C PHE A 187 -0.23 -0.15 6.51
N LEU A 188 -0.24 -0.15 7.84
CA LEU A 188 0.42 -1.18 8.64
C LEU A 188 -0.38 -2.48 8.69
N ARG A 189 0.10 -3.49 7.96
CA ARG A 189 -0.35 -4.88 8.18
C ARG A 189 0.07 -5.40 9.55
N GLN A 190 -0.64 -6.40 10.06
CA GLN A 190 -0.27 -7.05 11.32
C GLN A 190 1.05 -7.85 11.17
N PRO A 191 1.97 -7.81 12.16
CA PRO A 191 3.13 -8.69 12.19
C PRO A 191 2.73 -10.17 12.28
N ASP A 192 3.41 -11.06 11.55
CA ASP A 192 3.03 -12.47 11.41
C ASP A 192 4.14 -13.40 11.92
N ALA A 193 3.86 -14.11 13.01
CA ALA A 193 4.84 -14.98 13.66
C ALA A 193 4.99 -16.38 13.00
N GLY A 194 4.34 -16.64 11.86
CA GLY A 194 4.34 -17.94 11.19
C GLY A 194 5.70 -18.49 10.78
N PHE A 195 6.71 -17.64 10.64
CA PHE A 195 8.08 -18.05 10.29
C PHE A 195 9.07 -18.00 11.46
N ALA A 196 8.64 -17.53 12.64
CA ALA A 196 9.51 -17.29 13.79
C ALA A 196 10.26 -18.55 14.24
N TRP A 197 9.59 -19.71 14.27
CA TRP A 197 10.24 -20.97 14.62
C TRP A 197 11.28 -21.42 13.59
N ALA A 198 10.98 -21.33 12.29
CA ALA A 198 11.94 -21.69 11.24
C ALA A 198 13.16 -20.78 11.25
N ALA A 199 12.96 -19.46 11.38
CA ALA A 199 14.04 -18.49 11.49
C ALA A 199 14.96 -18.78 12.69
N TYR A 200 14.37 -19.08 13.85
CA TYR A 200 15.10 -19.46 15.05
C TYR A 200 15.99 -20.70 14.83
N ARG A 201 15.39 -21.82 14.40
CA ARG A 201 16.10 -23.10 14.22
C ARG A 201 17.15 -23.03 13.13
N TRP A 202 16.86 -22.32 12.04
CA TRP A 202 17.83 -22.09 10.98
C TRP A 202 19.03 -21.27 11.47
N ALA A 203 18.81 -20.25 12.30
CA ALA A 203 19.90 -19.49 12.89
C ALA A 203 20.68 -20.28 13.97
N GLU A 204 20.06 -21.27 14.63
CA GLU A 204 20.76 -22.21 15.53
C GLU A 204 21.68 -23.20 14.79
N GLY A 205 21.42 -23.45 13.50
CA GLY A 205 22.26 -24.31 12.66
C GLY A 205 21.63 -25.62 12.21
N ASP A 206 20.34 -25.84 12.47
CA ASP A 206 19.60 -27.05 12.07
C ASP A 206 19.66 -27.35 10.57
N GLU A 207 19.46 -28.61 10.19
CA GLU A 207 19.40 -28.99 8.78
C GLU A 207 18.12 -28.47 8.10
N LEU A 208 18.17 -28.27 6.79
CA LEU A 208 17.04 -27.71 6.03
C LEU A 208 15.79 -28.58 6.15
N ASP A 209 15.97 -29.90 6.03
CA ASP A 209 14.87 -30.86 6.04
C ASP A 209 14.14 -30.82 7.40
N ASP A 210 14.88 -30.80 8.52
CA ASP A 210 14.34 -30.66 9.87
C ASP A 210 13.50 -29.38 10.04
N VAL A 211 13.97 -28.26 9.46
CA VAL A 211 13.27 -26.99 9.56
C VAL A 211 12.00 -26.99 8.71
N LEU A 212 12.07 -27.50 7.47
CA LEU A 212 10.94 -27.52 6.53
C LEU A 212 9.79 -28.42 7.00
N GLU A 213 10.11 -29.56 7.62
CA GLU A 213 9.09 -30.45 8.20
C GLU A 213 8.21 -29.75 9.24
N VAL A 214 8.74 -28.75 9.95
CA VAL A 214 8.02 -28.08 11.03
C VAL A 214 7.15 -26.91 10.57
N VAL A 215 7.50 -26.25 9.45
CA VAL A 215 6.79 -25.04 8.98
C VAL A 215 5.87 -25.24 7.77
N GLU A 216 5.78 -26.46 7.23
CA GLU A 216 4.94 -26.80 6.07
C GLU A 216 5.13 -25.82 4.87
N LEU A 217 6.36 -25.37 4.65
CA LEU A 217 6.70 -24.43 3.57
C LEU A 217 7.44 -25.14 2.44
N ALA A 218 7.19 -24.69 1.21
CA ALA A 218 8.02 -25.08 0.08
C ALA A 218 9.44 -24.51 0.24
N ALA A 219 10.47 -25.26 -0.17
CA ALA A 219 11.86 -24.83 -0.07
C ALA A 219 12.14 -23.48 -0.76
N GLY A 220 11.45 -23.19 -1.88
CA GLY A 220 11.58 -21.90 -2.57
C GLY A 220 11.05 -20.71 -1.75
N ASP A 221 9.91 -20.87 -1.07
CA ASP A 221 9.37 -19.84 -0.19
C ASP A 221 10.25 -19.64 1.03
N PHE A 222 10.79 -20.73 1.60
CA PHE A 222 11.75 -20.65 2.69
C PHE A 222 12.97 -19.79 2.31
N VAL A 223 13.59 -20.04 1.15
CA VAL A 223 14.74 -19.25 0.67
C VAL A 223 14.35 -17.78 0.48
N ARG A 224 13.17 -17.51 -0.08
CA ARG A 224 12.69 -16.13 -0.27
C ARG A 224 12.55 -15.39 1.07
N TRP A 225 11.91 -16.00 2.07
CA TRP A 225 11.76 -15.37 3.39
C TRP A 225 13.10 -15.22 4.11
N MET A 226 14.03 -16.17 3.97
CA MET A 226 15.39 -16.02 4.51
C MET A 226 16.15 -14.87 3.86
N LYS A 227 16.01 -14.65 2.55
CA LYS A 227 16.60 -13.48 1.87
C LYS A 227 16.05 -12.16 2.41
N GLN A 228 14.74 -12.08 2.64
CA GLN A 228 14.13 -10.88 3.23
C GLN A 228 14.56 -10.67 4.69
N LEU A 229 14.68 -11.74 5.48
CA LEU A 229 15.22 -11.69 6.84
C LEU A 229 16.68 -11.21 6.85
N LEU A 230 17.52 -11.71 5.93
CA LEU A 230 18.90 -11.27 5.77
C LEU A 230 18.99 -9.76 5.46
N ASP A 231 18.14 -9.29 4.56
CA ASP A 231 18.08 -7.89 4.18
C ASP A 231 17.67 -7.01 5.38
N LEU A 232 16.55 -7.34 6.04
CA LEU A 232 16.09 -6.61 7.22
C LEU A 232 17.14 -6.64 8.35
N ALA A 233 17.78 -7.78 8.62
CA ALA A 233 18.85 -7.85 9.62
C ALA A 233 20.04 -6.94 9.28
N GLY A 234 20.40 -6.81 8.00
CA GLY A 234 21.39 -5.85 7.52
C GLY A 234 20.96 -4.41 7.78
N GLN A 235 19.73 -4.05 7.43
CA GLN A 235 19.17 -2.73 7.67
C GLN A 235 19.12 -2.38 9.18
N VAL A 236 18.72 -3.34 10.03
CA VAL A 236 18.71 -3.21 11.50
C VAL A 236 20.12 -2.96 12.04
N ALA A 237 21.13 -3.66 11.53
CA ALA A 237 22.52 -3.43 11.90
C ALA A 237 22.99 -2.01 11.52
N ASP A 238 22.53 -1.47 10.40
CA ASP A 238 22.87 -0.12 9.96
C ASP A 238 22.07 0.98 10.67
N ALA A 239 20.84 0.69 11.09
CA ALA A 239 19.94 1.62 11.77
C ALA A 239 20.23 1.74 13.28
N SER A 240 20.68 0.67 13.92
CA SER A 240 21.00 0.63 15.36
C SER A 240 22.21 1.49 15.75
N GLY A 241 23.13 1.72 14.82
CA GLY A 241 24.40 2.42 15.10
C GLY A 241 25.41 1.51 15.82
N ASP A 242 26.48 2.07 16.36
CA ASP A 242 27.48 1.24 17.05
C ASP A 242 26.93 0.74 18.41
N GLY A 243 27.01 -0.57 18.64
CA GLY A 243 26.56 -1.21 19.87
C GLY A 243 26.31 -2.72 19.73
N PRO A 244 25.96 -3.41 20.84
CA PRO A 244 25.76 -4.86 20.86
C PRO A 244 24.71 -5.36 19.86
N LEU A 245 23.59 -4.63 19.73
CA LEU A 245 22.53 -5.01 18.79
C LEU A 245 23.01 -5.07 17.33
N ARG A 246 23.92 -4.17 16.94
CA ARG A 246 24.51 -4.20 15.59
C ARG A 246 25.34 -5.46 15.36
N GLU A 247 26.06 -5.90 16.38
CA GLU A 247 26.84 -7.14 16.33
C GLU A 247 25.93 -8.36 16.25
N THR A 248 24.87 -8.40 17.08
CA THR A 248 23.85 -9.46 17.02
C THR A 248 23.16 -9.51 15.65
N ALA A 249 22.76 -8.37 15.09
CA ALA A 249 22.12 -8.30 13.78
C ALA A 249 23.06 -8.77 12.65
N ARG A 250 24.36 -8.43 12.71
CA ARG A 250 25.37 -9.00 11.80
C ARG A 250 25.59 -10.49 12.02
N GLY A 251 25.47 -10.96 13.26
CA GLY A 251 25.45 -12.37 13.62
C GLY A 251 24.31 -13.11 12.93
N VAL A 252 23.09 -12.52 12.91
CA VAL A 252 21.94 -13.07 12.16
C VAL A 252 22.26 -13.19 10.68
N VAL A 253 22.83 -12.15 10.06
CA VAL A 253 23.22 -12.19 8.64
C VAL A 253 24.17 -13.35 8.36
N THR A 254 25.14 -13.58 9.25
CA THR A 254 26.12 -14.66 9.10
C THR A 254 25.48 -16.03 9.31
N ALA A 255 24.68 -16.19 10.37
CA ALA A 255 24.07 -17.48 10.74
C ALA A 255 23.03 -17.95 9.70
N VAL A 256 22.26 -17.02 9.15
CA VAL A 256 21.19 -17.34 8.18
C VAL A 256 21.75 -17.57 6.77
N ARG A 257 22.87 -16.92 6.40
CA ARG A 257 23.50 -17.05 5.08
C ARG A 257 24.33 -18.34 4.96
N ARG A 258 23.64 -19.48 4.93
CA ARG A 258 24.25 -20.81 4.75
C ARG A 258 23.41 -21.70 3.81
N GLY A 259 23.99 -22.82 3.40
CA GLY A 259 23.29 -23.82 2.57
C GLY A 259 22.61 -23.21 1.35
N VAL A 260 21.38 -23.66 1.06
CA VAL A 260 20.57 -23.20 -0.09
C VAL A 260 20.39 -21.67 -0.15
N VAL A 261 20.39 -20.98 1.00
CA VAL A 261 20.25 -19.52 1.06
C VAL A 261 21.50 -18.84 0.48
N ALA A 262 22.69 -19.39 0.73
CA ALA A 262 23.95 -18.86 0.20
C ALA A 262 24.16 -19.16 -1.30
N TYR A 263 23.79 -20.36 -1.76
CA TYR A 263 24.00 -20.77 -3.16
C TYR A 263 23.05 -20.07 -4.15
N SER A 264 21.84 -19.70 -3.71
CA SER A 264 20.83 -19.06 -4.55
C SER A 264 21.13 -17.61 -4.98
N GLY A 265 22.31 -17.08 -4.67
CA GLY A 265 22.80 -15.78 -5.18
C GLY A 265 23.83 -15.90 -6.30
N LEU A 266 24.33 -17.11 -6.60
CA LEU A 266 25.35 -17.37 -7.63
C LEU A 266 24.74 -17.72 -9.00
N GLY A 267 23.41 -17.61 -9.15
CA GLY A 267 22.70 -17.98 -10.38
C GLY A 267 22.12 -16.80 -11.18
N ASP A 268 22.35 -15.56 -10.74
CA ASP A 268 21.85 -14.34 -11.40
C ASP A 268 22.96 -13.55 -12.13
N GLU A 269 24.17 -14.13 -12.24
CA GLU A 269 25.29 -13.59 -13.04
C GLU A 269 25.61 -14.54 -14.19
N ASP A 270 24.76 -14.57 -15.23
CA ASP A 270 25.08 -15.04 -16.59
C ASP A 270 24.22 -14.31 -17.64
#